data_AF-A0A8C6X8E6-F1
#
_entry.id   AF-A0A8C6X8E6-F1
#
_cell.length_a   1.000
_cell.length_b   1.000
_cell.length_c   1.000
_cell.angle_alpha   90.00
_cell.angle_beta   90.00
_cell.angle_gamma   90.00
#
_symmetry.space_group_name_H-M   'P 1'
#
loop_
_entity.id
_entity.type
_entity.pdbx_description
1 polymer ?
#
loop_
_entity_poly.entity_id
_entity_poly.type
_entity_poly.pdbx_seq_one_letter_code
_entity_poly.pdbx_strand_id
1 'polypeptide(L)' 'MDAFANHSCHLLQQLHNQRIQGLLCDCMLVVKGVSFKVHKNMLAAFSQYFRYVSTN' A
#
# COMPACT_ATOMS: atom_id res chain seq x y z
N MET A 1 8.15 -7.16 25.58
CA MET A 1 7.58 -7.21 24.22
C MET A 1 7.79 -5.82 23.61
N ASP A 2 8.45 -5.76 22.45
CA ASP A 2 8.92 -4.51 21.85
C ASP A 2 7.76 -3.66 21.33
N ALA A 3 7.53 -2.50 21.95
CA ALA A 3 6.41 -1.61 21.63
C ALA A 3 6.41 -1.16 20.15
N PHE A 4 7.60 -1.07 19.53
CA PHE A 4 7.73 -0.68 18.12
C PHE A 4 7.20 -1.76 17.17
N ALA A 5 7.42 -3.03 17.47
CA ALA A 5 6.92 -4.15 16.66
C ALA A 5 5.39 -4.21 16.69
N ASN A 6 4.77 -3.89 17.84
CA ASN A 6 3.31 -3.84 17.95
C ASN A 6 2.71 -2.67 17.16
N HIS A 7 3.35 -1.50 17.20
CA HIS A 7 2.89 -0.33 16.45
C HIS A 7 2.93 -0.56 14.94
N SER A 8 4.05 -1.09 14.42
CA SER A 8 4.19 -1.36 12.98
C SER A 8 3.21 -2.42 12.49
N CYS A 9 2.95 -3.46 13.29
CA CYS A 9 1.94 -4.47 12.98
C CYS A 9 0.53 -3.84 12.91
N HIS A 10 0.16 -3.02 13.90
CA HIS A 10 -1.14 -2.34 13.90
C HIS A 10 -1.28 -1.39 12.69
N LEU A 11 -0.25 -0.62 12.37
CA LEU A 11 -0.23 0.26 11.20
C LEU A 11 -0.45 -0.52 9.90
N LEU A 12 0.27 -1.64 9.71
CA LEU A 12 0.11 -2.50 8.52
C LEU A 12 -1.30 -3.10 8.43
N GLN A 13 -1.91 -3.48 9.56
CA GLN A 13 -3.29 -3.94 9.60
C GLN A 13 -4.27 -2.83 9.17
N GLN A 14 -4.08 -1.60 9.65
CA GLN A 14 -4.92 -0.47 9.25
C GLN A 14 -4.77 -0.14 7.76
N LEU A 15 -3.55 -0.12 7.22
CA LEU A 15 -3.29 0.10 5.79
C LEU A 15 -3.93 -0.99 4.93
N HIS A 16 -3.89 -2.25 5.38
CA HIS A 16 -4.57 -3.35 4.71
C HIS A 16 -6.09 -3.13 4.67
N ASN A 17 -6.71 -2.77 5.81
CA ASN A 17 -8.16 -2.52 5.88
C ASN A 17 -8.57 -1.35 4.98
N GLN A 18 -7.79 -0.27 4.98
CA GLN A 18 -8.00 0.87 4.08
C GLN A 18 -7.95 0.43 2.62
N ARG A 19 -6.99 -0.42 2.23
CA ARG A 19 -6.88 -0.95 0.86
C ARG A 19 -8.12 -1.75 0.44
N ILE A 20 -8.61 -2.63 1.32
CA ILE A 20 -9.80 -3.45 1.05
C ILE A 20 -11.05 -2.58 0.86
N GLN A 21 -11.20 -1.54 1.69
CA GLN A 21 -12.32 -0.59 1.58
C GLN A 21 -12.12 0.46 0.46
N GLY A 22 -10.89 0.58 -0.05
CA GLY A 22 -10.52 1.59 -1.02
C GLY A 22 -10.37 3.00 -0.44
N LEU A 23 -10.20 3.12 0.87
CA LEU A 23 -10.00 4.38 1.56
C LEU A 23 -8.55 4.83 1.41
N LEU A 24 -8.36 6.13 1.12
CA LEU A 24 -7.05 6.77 0.95
C LEU A 24 -6.17 6.14 -0.15
N CYS A 25 -6.69 5.20 -0.94
CA CYS A 25 -6.01 4.70 -2.12
C CYS A 25 -5.97 5.79 -3.19
N ASP A 26 -4.78 6.08 -3.68
CA ASP A 26 -4.46 7.15 -4.62
C ASP A 26 -4.06 6.61 -6.00
N CYS A 27 -4.18 5.29 -6.21
CA CYS A 27 -3.95 4.62 -7.48
C CYS A 27 -4.82 3.36 -7.63
N MET A 28 -5.03 2.95 -8.88
CA MET A 28 -5.69 1.71 -9.27
C MET A 28 -4.80 0.95 -10.25
N LEU A 29 -4.42 -0.28 -9.92
CA LEU A 29 -3.71 -1.18 -10.83
C LEU A 29 -4.73 -2.05 -11.55
N VAL A 30 -4.66 -2.10 -12.89
CA VAL A 30 -5.49 -2.98 -13.69
C VAL A 30 -4.62 -4.08 -14.27
N VAL A 31 -4.86 -5.32 -13.89
CA VAL A 31 -4.09 -6.49 -14.36
C VAL A 31 -5.07 -7.50 -14.93
N LYS A 32 -4.93 -7.78 -16.23
CA LYS A 32 -5.81 -8.74 -16.96
C LYS A 32 -7.31 -8.46 -16.73
N GLY A 33 -7.69 -7.18 -16.72
CA GLY A 33 -9.08 -6.74 -16.52
C GLY A 33 -9.56 -6.69 -15.07
N VAL A 34 -8.72 -7.06 -14.09
CA VAL A 34 -9.05 -6.93 -12.66
C VAL A 34 -8.43 -5.67 -12.09
N SER A 35 -9.24 -4.87 -11.39
CA SER A 35 -8.84 -3.60 -10.80
C SER A 35 -8.54 -3.73 -9.30
N PHE A 36 -7.38 -3.23 -8.88
CA PHE A 36 -6.93 -3.22 -7.49
C PHE A 36 -6.67 -1.78 -7.04
N LYS A 37 -7.41 -1.32 -6.03
CA LYS A 37 -7.08 -0.07 -5.34
C LYS A 37 -5.82 -0.25 -4.50
N VAL A 38 -4.90 0.69 -4.56
CA VAL A 38 -3.59 0.61 -3.91
C VAL A 38 -3.14 1.98 -3.39
N HIS A 39 -2.17 1.96 -2.49
CA HIS A 39 -1.46 3.16 -2.03
C HIS A 39 -0.10 3.25 -2.73
N LYS A 40 0.17 4.35 -3.45
CA LYS A 40 1.43 4.53 -4.21
C LYS A 40 2.65 4.47 -3.30
N ASN A 41 2.56 5.08 -2.12
CA ASN A 41 3.64 5.08 -1.14
C ASN A 41 4.03 3.65 -0.69
N MET A 42 3.05 2.77 -0.50
CA MET A 42 3.28 1.36 -0.17
C MET A 42 3.95 0.65 -1.32
N LEU A 43 3.46 0.83 -2.56
CA LEU A 43 4.11 0.24 -3.73
C LEU A 43 5.57 0.71 -3.87
N ALA A 44 5.84 2.01 -3.70
CA ALA A 44 7.18 2.57 -3.77
C ALA A 44 8.10 2.10 -2.63
N ALA A 45 7.56 1.88 -1.43
CA ALA A 45 8.34 1.35 -0.30
C ALA A 45 8.82 -0.09 -0.56
N PHE A 46 7.99 -0.92 -1.19
CA PHE A 46 8.24 -2.36 -1.35
C PHE A 46 8.66 -2.82 -2.76
N SER A 47 8.71 -1.93 -3.75
CA SER A 47 9.14 -2.27 -5.12
C SER A 47 9.94 -1.14 -5.76
N GLN A 48 11.15 -1.45 -6.23
CA GLN A 48 12.01 -0.48 -6.94
C GLN A 48 11.37 0.02 -8.23
N TYR A 49 10.67 -0.87 -8.96
CA TYR A 49 9.92 -0.50 -10.16
C TYR A 49 8.86 0.55 -9.83
N PHE A 50 8.03 0.27 -8.81
CA PHE A 50 6.98 1.20 -8.41
C PHE A 50 7.54 2.49 -7.79
N ARG A 51 8.69 2.42 -7.14
CA ARG A 51 9.39 3.61 -6.64
C ARG A 51 9.79 4.53 -7.78
N TYR A 52 10.45 4.00 -8.81
CA TYR A 52 10.88 4.78 -9.97
C TYR A 52 9.72 5.47 -10.70
N VAL A 53 8.62 4.76 -10.93
CA VAL A 53 7.44 5.33 -11.61
C VAL A 53 6.59 6.26 -10.73
N SER A 54 6.81 6.29 -9.41
CA SER A 54 6.08 7.19 -8.50
C SER A 54 6.80 8.52 -8.26
N THR A 55 8.07 8.62 -8.65
CA THR A 55 8.91 9.84 -8.50
C THR A 55 9.08 10.63 -9.80
N ASN A 56 8.52 10.15 -10.91
CA ASN A 56 8.45 10.85 -12.19
C ASN A 56 6.99 11.25 -12.46
#